data_AF-A0AAQ1MFM6-F1
#
_entry.id   AF-A0AAQ1MFM6-F1
#
_cell.length_a   1.000
_cell.length_b   1.000
_cell.length_c   1.000
_cell.angle_alpha   90.00
_cell.angle_beta   90.00
_cell.angle_gamma   90.00
#
_symmetry.space_group_name_H-M   'P 1'
#
loop_
_entity.id
_entity.type
_entity.pdbx_description
1 polymer ?
#
loop_
_entity_poly.entity_id
_entity_poly.type
_entity_poly.pdbx_seq_one_letter_code
_entity_poly.pdbx_strand_id
1 'polypeptide(L)' 'MRYRIEYADGRCCNFANGRAELLKWLKLLKQEEISDIRKVYKSGVSDSVLETYRNYIRPA' A
#
# COMPACT_ATOMS: atom_id res chain seq x y z
N MET A 1 9.99 -6.18 -5.98
CA MET A 1 8.66 -6.79 -5.73
C MET A 1 7.69 -5.65 -5.66
N ARG A 2 6.62 -5.65 -6.47
CA ARG A 2 5.79 -4.46 -6.64
C ARG A 2 4.64 -4.48 -5.63
N TYR A 3 4.26 -3.32 -5.12
CA TYR A 3 3.10 -3.12 -4.28
C TYR A 3 2.16 -2.13 -4.96
N ARG A 4 0.86 -2.34 -4.79
CA ARG A 4 -0.21 -1.45 -5.21
C ARG A 4 -0.97 -1.02 -3.97
N ILE A 5 -1.10 0.29 -3.78
CA ILE A 5 -1.84 0.91 -2.68
C ILE A 5 -3.20 1.32 -3.27
N GLU A 6 -4.27 0.78 -2.71
CA GLU A 6 -5.64 1.07 -3.11
C GLU A 6 -6.26 2.01 -2.07
N TYR A 7 -6.80 3.14 -2.54
CA TYR A 7 -7.41 4.17 -1.69
C TYR A 7 -8.92 3.98 -1.62
N ALA A 8 -9.53 4.29 -0.48
CA ALA A 8 -10.96 4.14 -0.25
C ALA A 8 -11.82 5.05 -1.15
N ASP A 9 -11.28 6.20 -1.58
CA ASP A 9 -11.98 7.14 -2.48
C ASP A 9 -12.16 6.59 -3.90
N GLY A 10 -11.54 5.45 -4.25
CA GLY A 10 -11.69 4.78 -5.55
C GLY A 10 -11.07 5.53 -6.75
N ARG A 11 -10.47 6.71 -6.52
CA ARG A 11 -9.97 7.58 -7.60
C ARG A 11 -8.53 7.35 -8.03
N CYS A 12 -7.69 6.75 -7.19
CA CYS A 12 -6.26 6.59 -7.49
C CYS A 12 -5.70 5.25 -6.99
N CYS A 13 -4.59 4.81 -7.57
CA CYS A 13 -3.77 3.72 -7.04
C CYS A 13 -2.30 4.13 -7.15
N ASN A 14 -1.53 3.98 -6.07
CA ASN A 14 -0.09 4.21 -6.11
C ASN A 14 0.67 2.89 -6.22
N PHE A 15 1.78 2.89 -6.95
CA PHE A 15 2.65 1.73 -7.08
C PHE A 15 4.00 1.99 -6.42
N ALA A 16 4.47 1.02 -5.63
CA ALA A 16 5.80 1.04 -5.04
C ALA A 16 6.61 -0.16 -5.54
N ASN A 17 7.85 0.03 -5.98
CA ASN A 17 8.66 -1.06 -6.54
C ASN A 17 9.42 -1.88 -5.49
N GLY A 18 9.17 -1.60 -4.21
CA GLY A 18 9.70 -2.35 -3.08
C GLY A 18 9.16 -1.87 -1.75
N ARG A 19 9.54 -2.58 -0.68
CA ARG A 19 9.14 -2.26 0.70
C ARG A 19 9.60 -0.87 1.13
N ALA A 20 10.82 -0.46 0.76
CA ALA A 20 11.36 0.84 1.16
C ALA A 20 10.53 2.00 0.58
N GLU A 21 10.18 1.92 -0.71
CA GLU A 21 9.28 2.88 -1.34
C GLU A 21 7.88 2.83 -0.73
N LEU A 22 7.33 1.64 -0.48
CA LEU A 22 6.04 1.48 0.16
C LEU A 22 6.01 2.21 1.50
N LEU A 23 6.98 1.97 2.37
CA LEU A 23 7.05 2.63 3.68
C LEU A 23 7.20 4.15 3.56
N LYS A 24 7.91 4.65 2.53
CA LYS A 24 8.00 6.09 2.25
C LYS A 24 6.62 6.64 1.90
N TRP A 25 5.87 5.96 1.02
CA TRP A 25 4.49 6.33 0.69
C TRP A 25 3.58 6.30 1.90
N LEU A 26 3.55 5.21 2.67
CA LEU A 26 2.69 5.09 3.85
C LEU A 26 2.93 6.22 4.88
N LYS A 27 4.18 6.66 5.04
CA LYS A 27 4.52 7.81 5.91
C LYS A 27 4.06 9.17 5.37
N LEU A 28 3.95 9.32 4.05
CA LEU A 28 3.45 10.54 3.42
C LEU A 28 1.92 10.60 3.45
N LEU A 29 1.26 9.44 3.34
CA LEU A 29 -0.19 9.28 3.23
C LEU A 29 -0.92 9.36 4.59
N LYS A 30 -0.46 10.21 5.52
CA LYS A 30 -1.01 10.29 6.90
C LYS A 30 -2.49 10.66 6.98
N GLN A 31 -3.08 11.21 5.92
CA GLN A 31 -4.49 11.63 5.89
C GLN A 31 -5.32 10.91 4.82
N GLU A 32 -4.69 10.08 3.99
CA GLU A 32 -5.41 9.33 2.97
C GLU A 32 -5.87 7.99 3.53
N GLU A 33 -7.16 7.69 3.35
CA GLU A 33 -7.71 6.40 3.75
C GLU A 33 -7.29 5.32 2.73
N ILE A 34 -6.38 4.45 3.17
CA ILE A 34 -5.92 3.29 2.40
C ILE A 34 -6.91 2.16 2.63
N SER A 35 -7.58 1.72 1.58
CA SER A 35 -8.52 0.59 1.62
C SER A 35 -7.80 -0.76 1.56
N ASP A 36 -6.73 -0.88 0.78
CA ASP A 36 -5.95 -2.11 0.70
C ASP A 36 -4.50 -1.86 0.25
N ILE A 37 -3.62 -2.81 0.53
CA ILE A 37 -2.26 -2.85 -0.01
C ILE A 37 -2.04 -4.23 -0.62
N ARG A 38 -1.90 -4.28 -1.94
CA ARG A 38 -1.66 -5.52 -2.69
C ARG A 38 -0.20 -5.68 -3.02
N LYS A 39 0.35 -6.86 -2.75
CA LYS A 39 1.69 -7.28 -3.18
C LYS A 39 1.59 -8.02 -4.51
N VAL A 40 2.14 -7.43 -5.58
CA VAL A 40 2.09 -7.97 -6.94
C VAL A 40 3.38 -8.74 -7.25
N TYR A 41 3.20 -10.02 -7.57
CA TYR A 41 4.27 -10.95 -7.93
C TYR A 41 4.58 -10.87 -9.43
N LYS A 42 5.77 -11.33 -9.84
CA LYS A 42 6.13 -11.40 -11.28
C LYS A 42 5.14 -12.27 -12.09
N SER A 43 4.50 -13.23 -11.44
CA SER A 43 3.48 -14.09 -12.02
C SER A 43 2.14 -13.38 -12.31
N GLY A 44 1.98 -12.11 -11.93
CA GLY A 44 0.70 -11.37 -12.04
C GLY A 44 -0.27 -11.62 -10.89
N VAL A 45 -0.04 -12.64 -10.07
CA VAL A 45 -0.77 -12.88 -8.81
C VAL A 45 -0.58 -11.68 -7.88
N SER A 46 -1.62 -11.35 -7.11
CA SER A 46 -1.58 -10.33 -6.07
C SER A 46 -2.17 -10.82 -4.77
N ASP A 47 -1.54 -10.46 -3.65
CA ASP A 47 -1.99 -10.82 -2.30
C ASP A 47 -2.19 -9.56 -1.43
N SER A 48 -3.23 -9.53 -0.59
CA SER A 48 -3.48 -8.38 0.30
C SER A 48 -2.58 -8.48 1.53
N VAL A 49 -1.76 -7.45 1.73
CA VAL A 49 -0.81 -7.35 2.85
C VAL A 49 -1.13 -6.18 3.78
N LEU A 50 -2.34 -5.62 3.68
CA LEU A 50 -2.77 -4.47 4.49
C LEU A 50 -2.53 -4.68 5.99
N GLU A 51 -2.91 -5.85 6.52
CA GLU A 51 -2.76 -6.16 7.94
C GLU A 51 -1.31 -6.07 8.43
N THR A 52 -0.36 -6.51 7.60
CA THR A 52 1.08 -6.42 7.92
C THR A 52 1.54 -4.97 8.02
N TYR A 53 0.94 -4.07 7.23
CA TYR A 53 1.35 -2.67 7.16
C TYR A 53 0.45 -1.73 7.95
N ARG A 54 -0.63 -2.20 8.58
CA ARG A 54 -1.60 -1.41 9.33
C ARG A 54 -0.97 -0.50 10.39
N ASN A 55 0.09 -0.98 11.04
CA ASN A 55 0.86 -0.24 12.04
C ASN A 55 1.59 1.00 11.49
N TYR A 56 1.81 1.08 10.17
CA TYR A 56 2.46 2.23 9.52
C TYR A 56 1.46 3.29 9.03
N ILE A 57 0.16 2.97 9.03
CA ILE A 57 -0.89 3.80 8.43
C ILE A 57 -1.66 4.56 9.53
N ARG A 58 -1.94 3.91 10.67
CA ARG A 58 -2.62 4.59 11.78
C ARG A 58 -1.67 5.55 12.49
N PRO A 59 -2.08 6.81 12.75
CA PRO A 59 -1.46 7.58 13.81
C PRO A 59 -1.71 6.87 15.14
N ALA A 60 -0.68 6.84 15.99
CA ALA A 60 -0.80 6.39 17.38
C ALA A 60 -1.85 7.22 18.14
#